data_AF-A0A2V7NQT6-F1
#
_entry.id   AF-A0A2V7NQT6-F1
#
_cell.length_a   1.000
_cell.length_b   1.000
_cell.length_c   1.000
_cell.angle_alpha   90.00
_cell.angle_beta   90.00
_cell.angle_gamma   90.00
#
_symmetry.space_group_name_H-M   'P 1'
#
loop_
_entity.id
_entity.type
_entity.pdbx_description
1 polymer ?
#
loop_
_entity_poly.entity_id
_entity_poly.type
_entity_poly.pdbx_seq_one_letter_code
_entity_poly.pdbx_strand_id
1 'polypeptide(L)'
;MIGRMIAPVLLAGASLACSGSHSGAGRGGGRSASVAARSIDEVLAAHSDSLLALRGVVGTAIALCDGERCIKVFLADSNADTKGRIPPRLEGYRVVVEVTGTIRPR
;
A
#
# COMPACT_ATOMS: atom_id res chain seq x y z
N MET A 1 33.97 51.03 -24.16
CA MET A 1 33.67 52.27 -23.41
C MET A 1 32.31 52.77 -23.86
N ILE A 2 31.54 53.34 -22.93
CA ILE A 2 30.17 53.89 -23.05
C ILE A 2 29.09 52.78 -23.03
N GLY A 3 28.11 52.77 -22.13
CA GLY A 3 27.77 53.74 -21.08
C GLY A 3 26.44 53.30 -20.46
N ARG A 4 26.40 53.26 -19.13
CA ARG A 4 25.28 52.85 -18.28
C ARG A 4 24.18 53.92 -18.25
N MET A 5 22.92 53.53 -18.40
CA MET A 5 21.71 54.20 -17.90
C MET A 5 20.70 53.08 -17.61
N ILE A 6 20.49 52.57 -16.39
CA ILE A 6 19.88 53.13 -15.16
C ILE A 6 18.49 53.77 -15.38
N ALA A 7 17.44 52.99 -15.08
CA ALA A 7 16.23 53.32 -14.28
C ALA A 7 14.96 52.62 -14.83
N PRO A 8 13.90 52.36 -14.02
CA PRO A 8 13.88 52.11 -12.59
C PRO A 8 13.18 50.78 -12.22
N VAL A 9 13.48 50.39 -10.99
CA VAL A 9 12.82 49.43 -10.13
C VAL A 9 11.29 49.65 -10.07
N LEU A 10 10.53 48.58 -10.31
CA LEU A 10 9.19 48.40 -9.72
C LEU A 10 9.19 47.06 -8.97
N LEU A 11 9.34 47.17 -7.64
CA LEU A 11 8.98 46.10 -6.71
C LEU A 11 7.47 45.86 -6.83
N ALA A 12 7.09 44.65 -7.22
CA ALA A 12 5.81 44.06 -6.84
C ALA A 12 6.09 42.62 -6.41
N GLY A 13 6.37 42.45 -5.12
CA GLY A 13 6.45 41.14 -4.48
C GLY A 13 5.05 40.54 -4.37
N ALA A 14 4.88 39.37 -4.96
CA ALA A 14 3.79 38.46 -4.64
C ALA A 14 4.37 37.05 -4.53
N SER A 15 4.85 36.74 -3.32
CA SER A 15 5.18 35.39 -2.90
C SER A 15 3.89 34.57 -2.76
N LEU A 16 3.51 33.83 -3.82
CA LEU A 16 2.56 32.74 -3.69
C LEU A 16 3.32 31.46 -3.38
N ALA A 17 3.22 31.05 -2.12
CA ALA A 17 3.80 29.82 -1.59
C ALA A 17 3.25 28.59 -2.31
N CYS A 18 4.15 27.68 -2.69
CA CYS A 18 3.80 26.34 -3.13
C CYS A 18 3.23 25.55 -1.95
N SER A 19 2.01 25.04 -2.10
CA SER A 19 1.53 23.91 -1.33
C SER A 19 0.87 22.95 -2.31
N GLY A 20 1.63 21.94 -2.73
CA GLY A 20 1.06 20.78 -3.39
C GLY A 20 0.25 19.97 -2.37
N SER A 21 -0.92 19.50 -2.78
CA SER A 21 -1.49 18.22 -2.32
C SER A 21 -2.66 17.78 -3.21
N HIS A 22 -2.35 16.78 -4.05
CA HIS A 22 -3.14 15.58 -4.36
C HIS A 22 -4.59 15.70 -4.85
N SER A 23 -4.74 15.37 -6.13
CA SER A 23 -5.95 14.80 -6.74
C SER A 23 -6.48 13.62 -5.90
N GLY A 24 -7.79 13.62 -5.62
CA GLY A 24 -8.48 12.50 -4.99
C GLY A 24 -9.95 12.80 -4.73
N ALA A 25 -10.82 12.43 -5.66
CA ALA A 25 -12.27 12.46 -5.49
C ALA A 25 -12.70 11.44 -4.41
N GLY A 26 -13.56 11.88 -3.49
CA GLY A 26 -14.17 10.99 -2.49
C GLY A 26 -15.07 11.76 -1.53
N ARG A 27 -16.34 11.97 -1.91
CA ARG A 27 -17.40 12.43 -1.00
C ARG A 27 -17.92 11.21 -0.22
N GLY A 28 -17.96 11.30 1.12
CA GLY A 28 -18.67 10.33 1.96
C GLY A 28 -18.21 10.33 3.42
N GLY A 29 -18.71 11.28 4.23
CA GLY A 29 -18.40 11.38 5.65
C GLY A 29 -19.66 11.36 6.52
N GLY A 30 -20.07 10.17 6.95
CA GLY A 30 -20.91 9.95 8.13
C GLY A 30 -20.08 9.18 9.15
N ARG A 31 -19.54 9.87 10.15
CA ARG A 31 -18.69 9.29 11.19
C ARG A 31 -19.54 8.61 12.27
N SER A 32 -19.45 7.29 12.35
CA SER A 32 -19.56 6.59 13.62
C SER A 32 -18.13 6.31 14.06
N ALA A 33 -17.72 6.82 15.22
CA ALA A 33 -16.36 6.68 15.73
C ALA A 33 -16.11 5.25 16.24
N SER A 34 -15.91 4.32 15.31
CA SER A 34 -15.07 3.15 15.56
C SER A 34 -13.62 3.58 15.34
N VAL A 35 -12.69 3.05 16.15
CA VAL A 35 -11.26 3.10 15.81
C VAL A 35 -11.16 2.64 14.36
N ALA A 36 -10.71 3.52 13.46
CA ALA A 36 -10.64 3.20 12.04
C ALA A 36 -9.80 1.92 11.91
N ALA A 37 -10.43 0.84 11.44
CA ALA A 37 -9.69 -0.38 11.15
C ALA A 37 -8.58 -0.04 10.16
N ARG A 38 -7.38 -0.56 10.41
CA ARG A 38 -6.24 -0.38 9.50
C ARG A 38 -6.64 -0.82 8.10
N SER A 39 -6.16 -0.10 7.09
CA SER A 39 -6.37 -0.48 5.70
C SER A 39 -5.71 -1.84 5.41
N ILE A 40 -6.24 -2.58 4.42
CA ILE A 40 -5.65 -3.86 4.00
C ILE A 40 -4.18 -3.72 3.54
N ASP A 41 -3.79 -2.56 3.02
CA ASP A 41 -2.41 -2.23 2.66
C ASP A 41 -1.51 -2.18 3.91
N GLU A 42 -1.97 -1.51 4.97
CA GLU A 42 -1.26 -1.47 6.26
C GLU A 42 -1.25 -2.82 6.97
N VAL A 43 -2.35 -3.59 6.89
CA VAL A 43 -2.41 -4.94 7.44
C VAL A 43 -1.43 -5.85 6.70
N LEU A 44 -1.43 -5.84 5.36
CA LEU A 44 -0.46 -6.64 4.61
C LEU A 44 0.97 -6.24 4.97
N ALA A 45 1.29 -4.95 4.99
CA ALA A 45 2.64 -4.48 5.34
C ALA A 45 3.08 -4.96 6.73
N ALA A 46 2.18 -4.94 7.72
CA ALA A 46 2.50 -5.35 9.09
C ALA A 46 2.64 -6.86 9.29
N HIS A 47 2.08 -7.68 8.40
CA HIS A 47 2.09 -9.15 8.53
C HIS A 47 2.93 -9.85 7.45
N SER A 48 3.45 -9.14 6.46
CA SER A 48 4.17 -9.78 5.34
C SER A 48 5.43 -10.52 5.81
N ASP A 49 6.23 -9.91 6.69
CA ASP A 49 7.46 -10.54 7.19
C ASP A 49 7.19 -11.82 7.99
N SER A 50 6.15 -11.83 8.81
CA SER A 50 5.79 -13.01 9.61
C SER A 50 5.24 -14.14 8.74
N LEU A 51 4.50 -13.81 7.67
CA LEU A 51 4.05 -14.79 6.67
C LEU A 51 5.23 -15.33 5.86
N LEU A 52 6.14 -14.47 5.40
CA LEU A 52 7.33 -14.88 4.64
C LEU A 52 8.32 -15.70 5.50
N ALA A 53 8.30 -15.56 6.82
CA ALA A 53 9.06 -16.40 7.73
C ALA A 53 8.54 -17.86 7.82
N LEU A 54 7.32 -18.13 7.34
CA LEU A 54 6.79 -19.49 7.28
C LEU A 54 7.46 -20.25 6.12
N ARG A 55 8.06 -21.41 6.44
CA ARG A 55 8.66 -22.29 5.43
C ARG A 55 7.64 -22.62 4.33
N GLY A 56 8.04 -22.37 3.09
CA GLY A 56 7.23 -22.67 1.90
C GLY A 56 6.39 -21.49 1.41
N VAL A 57 6.29 -20.39 2.16
CA VAL A 57 5.72 -19.13 1.64
C VAL A 57 6.75 -18.44 0.75
N VAL A 58 6.34 -18.07 -0.46
CA VAL A 58 7.20 -17.43 -1.48
C VAL A 58 6.79 -16.01 -1.81
N GLY A 59 5.62 -15.57 -1.33
CA GLY A 59 5.13 -14.21 -1.56
C GLY A 59 3.81 -13.92 -0.88
N THR A 60 3.51 -12.64 -0.75
CA THR A 60 2.22 -12.11 -0.27
C THR A 60 1.79 -10.96 -1.18
N ALA A 61 0.48 -10.78 -1.36
CA ALA A 61 -0.06 -9.69 -2.16
C ALA A 61 -1.49 -9.33 -1.74
N ILE A 62 -1.98 -8.20 -2.22
CA ILE A 62 -3.40 -7.89 -2.24
C ILE A 62 -3.95 -8.31 -3.60
N ALA A 63 -5.03 -9.07 -3.59
CA ALA A 63 -5.70 -9.52 -4.81
C ALA A 63 -7.20 -9.30 -4.72
N LEU A 64 -7.89 -9.56 -5.83
CA LEU A 64 -9.33 -9.72 -5.87
C LEU A 64 -9.64 -11.22 -5.77
N CYS A 65 -10.16 -11.67 -4.63
CA CYS A 65 -10.64 -13.03 -4.44
C CYS A 65 -12.16 -13.02 -4.48
N ASP A 66 -12.77 -13.65 -5.49
CA ASP A 66 -14.23 -13.73 -5.63
C ASP A 66 -14.91 -12.35 -5.68
N GLY A 67 -14.24 -11.35 -6.26
CA GLY A 67 -14.77 -9.98 -6.38
C GLY A 67 -14.50 -9.08 -5.17
N GLU A 68 -13.84 -9.58 -4.12
CA GLU A 68 -13.51 -8.80 -2.91
C GLU A 68 -11.99 -8.70 -2.69
N ARG A 69 -11.52 -7.57 -2.13
CA ARG A 69 -10.10 -7.42 -1.78
C ARG A 69 -9.72 -8.42 -0.68
N CYS A 70 -8.67 -9.18 -0.92
CA CYS A 70 -8.16 -10.20 -0.02
C CYS A 70 -6.63 -10.13 0.08
N ILE A 71 -6.09 -10.72 1.15
CA ILE A 71 -4.66 -11.00 1.26
C ILE A 71 -4.40 -12.37 0.63
N LYS A 72 -3.57 -12.40 -0.40
CA LYS A 72 -3.16 -13.60 -1.12
C LYS A 72 -1.80 -14.05 -0.59
N VAL A 73 -1.67 -15.31 -0.21
CA VAL A 73 -0.40 -15.93 0.22
C VAL A 73 0.00 -16.98 -0.80
N PHE A 74 1.21 -16.86 -1.34
CA PHE A 74 1.73 -17.75 -2.36
C PHE A 74 2.66 -18.79 -1.73
N LEU A 75 2.43 -20.06 -2.06
CA LEU A 75 3.23 -21.18 -1.59
C LEU A 75 4.05 -21.82 -2.72
N ALA A 76 5.24 -22.32 -2.37
CA ALA A 76 6.07 -23.12 -3.24
C ALA A 76 5.44 -24.48 -3.56
N ASP A 77 4.70 -25.08 -2.62
CA ASP A 77 4.11 -26.41 -2.77
C ASP A 77 2.79 -26.52 -1.97
N SER A 78 2.16 -27.70 -2.00
CA SER A 78 0.85 -27.95 -1.39
C SER A 78 0.91 -28.39 0.07
N ASN A 79 2.05 -28.24 0.77
CA ASN A 79 2.27 -28.72 2.14
C ASN A 79 1.16 -28.29 3.11
N ALA A 80 0.57 -29.28 3.79
CA ALA A 80 -0.56 -29.09 4.68
C ALA A 80 -0.19 -28.41 6.02
N ASP A 81 1.03 -28.62 6.54
CA ASP A 81 1.52 -27.98 7.76
C ASP A 81 1.63 -26.48 7.56
N THR A 82 2.31 -26.03 6.50
CA THR A 82 2.43 -24.61 6.17
C THR A 82 1.07 -23.96 5.98
N LYS A 83 0.15 -24.62 5.25
CA LYS A 83 -1.23 -24.13 5.07
C LYS A 83 -1.98 -23.97 6.39
N GLY A 84 -1.84 -24.94 7.30
CA GLY A 84 -2.48 -24.90 8.63
C GLY A 84 -1.96 -23.79 9.53
N ARG A 85 -0.74 -23.28 9.29
CA ARG A 85 -0.14 -22.16 10.02
C ARG A 85 -0.56 -20.79 9.52
N ILE A 86 -1.16 -20.71 8.33
CA ILE A 86 -1.63 -19.44 7.76
C ILE A 86 -3.04 -19.16 8.27
N PRO A 87 -3.26 -18.06 9.01
CA PRO A 87 -4.59 -17.74 9.52
C PRO A 87 -5.54 -17.40 8.35
N PRO A 88 -6.82 -17.81 8.42
CA PRO A 88 -7.79 -17.52 7.35
C PRO A 88 -8.21 -16.05 7.30
N ARG A 89 -7.89 -15.27 8.34
CA ARG A 89 -8.12 -13.83 8.43
C ARG A 89 -6.97 -13.10 9.12
N LEU A 90 -6.69 -11.89 8.68
CA LEU A 90 -5.79 -10.93 9.33
C LEU A 90 -6.55 -9.63 9.56
N GLU A 91 -6.79 -9.29 10.83
CA GLU A 91 -7.49 -8.05 11.23
C GLU A 91 -8.83 -7.83 10.49
N GLY A 92 -9.55 -8.93 10.23
CA GLY A 92 -10.84 -8.91 9.55
C GLY A 92 -10.75 -9.13 8.03
N TYR A 93 -9.58 -8.98 7.42
CA TYR A 93 -9.38 -9.25 5.98
C TYR A 93 -9.23 -10.74 5.71
N ARG A 94 -9.91 -11.23 4.68
CA ARG A 94 -9.81 -12.63 4.22
C ARG A 94 -8.41 -12.93 3.69
N VAL A 95 -7.88 -14.08 4.08
CA VAL A 95 -6.62 -14.64 3.55
C VAL A 95 -6.94 -15.82 2.64
N VAL A 96 -6.32 -15.85 1.45
CA VAL A 96 -6.45 -16.95 0.49
C VAL A 96 -5.07 -17.45 0.10
N VAL A 97 -4.90 -18.76 0.14
CA VAL A 97 -3.64 -19.43 -0.20
C VAL A 97 -3.69 -19.93 -1.64
N GLU A 98 -2.62 -19.68 -2.40
CA GLU A 98 -2.42 -20.22 -3.75
C GLU A 98 -1.03 -20.87 -3.86
N VAL A 99 -0.95 -22.01 -4.55
CA VAL A 99 0.34 -22.68 -4.83
C VAL A 99 0.84 -22.23 -6.20
N THR A 100 1.95 -21.52 -6.24
CA THR A 100 2.54 -20.96 -7.48
C THR A 100 3.85 -21.62 -7.88
N GLY A 101 4.43 -22.46 -7.02
CA GLY A 101 5.81 -22.91 -7.19
C GLY A 101 6.81 -21.88 -6.69
N THR A 102 8.10 -22.17 -6.86
CA THR A 102 9.20 -21.28 -6.48
C THR A 102 9.30 -20.06 -7.40
N ILE A 103 9.42 -18.87 -6.80
CA ILE A 103 9.65 -17.61 -7.53
C ILE A 103 11.17 -17.37 -7.63
N ARG A 104 11.66 -16.99 -8.83
CA ARG A 104 13.09 -16.71 -9.08
C ARG A 104 13.25 -15.39 -9.86
N PRO A 105 14.26 -14.57 -9.55
CA PRO A 105 14.62 -13.42 -10.36
C PRO A 105 14.91 -13.82 -11.82
N ARG A 106 14.65 -12.90 -12.75
CA ARG A 106 14.95 -13.02 -14.18
C ARG A 106 16.24 -12.29 -14.50
#